data_AF-A0A7C4QNA4-F1
#
_entry.id   AF-A0A7C4QNA4-F1
#
_cell.length_a   1.000
_cell.length_b   1.000
_cell.length_c   1.000
_cell.angle_alpha   90.00
_cell.angle_beta   90.00
_cell.angle_gamma   90.00
#
_symmetry.space_group_name_H-M   'P 1'
#
loop_
_entity.id
_entity.type
_entity.pdbx_description
1 polymer ?
#
loop_
_entity_poly.entity_id
_entity_poly.type
_entity_poly.pdbx_seq_one_letter_code
_entity_poly.pdbx_strand_id
1 'polypeptide(L)'
;MAVKVAPQHGEKVSKFGEPVDVKSILQNRNPMQQEELTQLRRAVASDQVAAVRVEIEALIRAAEASGTPIGQITRAGVGAYLLGQHKIADRLLSNVTNDPVGLYVHALTLLSLDRPKEAEAKFAAAAKAGYDAIECTLKRAGAIRLQGRLDEAEQVLRSTGTEGARRAEYSYQMGAILSDRGDTYGAIEYFERAVDMDPHHTQALFRLAGENALHGNDNEAIRLYEQCLGKPPYHIGALINLGLLYEDKGLYAAAAFCFRRVLAHDPEHPRARMYMKDIEATQEMYFDDDQARNEARMAQLLSRPVTDFELSVRSRNCLASMNILTLGDLTRVTEAELLAGKNFGETSLVEIRELMAQHGLRIGQNLQPPKPKESPWAGPLSFLTQPDISPQEQALLSRPVSDLNLSVRARKCMARLSITTLGELVQKTPDELLATKNFGVTSLNEIRQQLAELGLKLRND
;
A
#
# COMPACT_ATOMS: atom_id res chain seq x y z
N MET A 1 30.65 -21.01 58.85
CA MET A 1 31.38 -20.02 58.06
C MET A 1 30.74 -19.94 56.68
N ALA A 2 29.76 -19.05 56.52
CA ALA A 2 29.17 -18.70 55.23
C ALA A 2 29.44 -17.21 55.04
N VAL A 3 30.32 -16.88 54.09
CA VAL A 3 30.70 -15.50 53.82
C VAL A 3 29.60 -14.86 52.98
N LYS A 4 28.95 -13.85 53.57
CA LYS A 4 28.07 -12.88 52.91
C LYS A 4 28.84 -12.16 51.80
N VAL A 5 28.26 -12.07 50.61
CA VAL A 5 28.55 -11.00 49.64
C VAL A 5 27.21 -10.36 49.27
N ALA A 6 27.11 -9.07 49.51
CA ALA A 6 26.00 -8.20 49.10
C ALA A 6 26.57 -7.08 48.20
N PRO A 7 25.74 -6.29 47.50
CA PRO A 7 25.64 -6.24 46.05
C PRO A 7 26.31 -4.98 45.45
N GLN A 8 26.67 -4.99 44.16
CA GLN A 8 27.01 -3.74 43.45
C GLN A 8 26.49 -3.71 42.00
N HIS A 9 25.96 -2.52 41.69
CA HIS A 9 25.57 -1.95 40.40
C HIS A 9 24.24 -2.37 39.81
N GLY A 10 23.23 -1.55 40.15
CA GLY A 10 21.96 -1.48 39.46
C GLY A 10 22.15 -1.10 37.99
N GLU A 11 21.82 -2.04 37.13
CA GLU A 11 21.43 -1.75 35.76
C GLU A 11 20.14 -0.92 35.81
N LYS A 12 20.23 0.32 35.29
CA LYS A 12 19.04 1.11 34.96
C LYS A 12 18.27 0.34 33.90
N VAL A 13 17.24 -0.38 34.33
CA VAL A 13 16.22 -0.94 33.45
C VAL A 13 15.66 0.21 32.61
N SER A 14 15.84 0.11 31.29
CA SER A 14 15.33 1.06 30.31
C SER A 14 13.83 1.30 30.50
N LYS A 15 13.45 2.56 30.77
CA LYS A 15 12.06 3.03 30.89
C LYS A 15 11.40 3.11 29.50
N PHE A 16 10.97 1.97 28.96
CA PHE A 16 10.26 1.88 27.69
C PHE A 16 8.76 2.26 27.75
N GLY A 17 8.27 2.88 28.83
CA GLY A 17 6.84 3.17 29.02
C GLY A 17 6.47 4.51 29.67
N GLU A 18 7.42 5.41 29.96
CA GLU A 18 7.06 6.73 30.50
C GLU A 18 6.71 7.72 29.39
N PRO A 19 5.65 8.53 29.53
CA PRO A 19 5.34 9.58 28.55
C PRO A 19 6.51 10.56 28.45
N VAL A 20 6.93 10.88 27.22
CA VAL A 20 8.00 11.85 26.99
C VAL A 20 7.46 13.24 27.30
N ASP A 21 8.18 14.04 28.08
CA ASP A 21 7.86 15.45 28.31
C ASP A 21 8.29 16.30 27.12
N VAL A 22 7.48 16.20 26.05
CA VAL A 22 7.72 16.87 24.77
C VAL A 22 7.83 18.38 24.93
N LYS A 23 7.03 18.97 25.81
CA LYS A 23 6.99 20.43 26.02
C LYS A 23 8.28 20.93 26.63
N SER A 24 8.78 20.27 27.67
CA SER A 24 10.06 20.62 28.30
C SER A 24 11.21 20.52 27.30
N ILE A 25 11.25 19.45 26.50
CA ILE A 25 12.26 19.28 25.46
C ILE A 25 12.17 20.42 24.44
N LEU A 26 10.99 20.72 23.88
CA LEU A 26 10.87 21.70 22.80
C LEU A 26 11.06 23.16 23.25
N GLN A 27 10.75 23.49 24.50
CA GLN A 27 10.86 24.85 25.03
C GLN A 27 12.26 25.19 25.59
N ASN A 28 13.12 24.19 25.77
CA ASN A 28 14.48 24.37 26.26
C ASN A 28 15.31 25.26 25.32
N ARG A 29 16.04 26.23 25.89
CA ARG A 29 16.86 27.20 25.14
C ARG A 29 18.29 26.74 24.89
N ASN A 30 18.74 25.68 25.57
CA ASN A 30 20.08 25.12 25.41
C ASN A 30 20.19 24.29 24.12
N PRO A 31 21.43 24.10 23.60
CA PRO A 31 21.70 23.21 22.49
C PRO A 31 21.07 21.84 22.69
N MET A 32 20.52 21.27 21.63
CA MET A 32 19.79 20.02 21.72
C MET A 32 20.75 18.85 21.95
N GLN A 33 20.40 17.96 22.87
CA GLN A 33 21.17 16.75 23.12
C GLN A 33 20.69 15.58 22.27
N GLN A 34 21.57 14.63 21.97
CA GLN A 34 21.22 13.44 21.18
C GLN A 34 20.13 12.60 21.85
N GLU A 35 20.13 12.53 23.19
CA GLU A 35 19.08 11.86 23.96
C GLU A 35 17.69 12.53 23.76
N GLU A 36 17.64 13.86 23.69
CA GLU A 36 16.39 14.60 23.43
C GLU A 36 15.85 14.29 22.02
N LEU A 37 16.73 14.16 21.01
CA LEU A 37 16.34 13.72 19.67
C LEU A 37 15.76 12.30 19.70
N THR A 38 16.39 11.37 20.41
CA THR A 38 15.89 10.00 20.57
C THR A 38 14.52 9.97 21.25
N GLN A 39 14.33 10.77 22.30
CA GLN A 39 13.05 10.92 23.00
C GLN A 39 11.96 11.50 22.09
N LEU A 40 12.27 12.54 21.30
CA LEU A 40 11.33 13.10 20.33
C LEU A 40 10.96 12.08 19.23
N ARG A 41 11.93 11.32 18.71
CA ARG A 41 11.65 10.22 17.76
C ARG A 41 10.69 9.20 18.37
N ARG A 42 10.88 8.84 19.64
CA ARG A 42 9.97 7.95 20.37
C ARG A 42 8.57 8.54 20.52
N ALA A 43 8.47 9.82 20.89
CA ALA A 43 7.19 10.50 21.06
C ALA A 43 6.41 10.62 19.74
N VAL A 44 7.10 10.88 18.62
CA VAL A 44 6.48 10.89 17.28
C VAL A 44 6.03 9.49 16.86
N ALA A 45 6.72 8.45 17.33
CA ALA A 45 6.37 7.06 17.06
C ALA A 45 5.32 6.47 18.01
N SER A 46 4.85 7.23 19.01
CA SER A 46 3.82 6.78 19.97
C SER A 46 2.49 7.52 19.76
N ASP A 47 1.53 7.24 20.65
CA ASP A 47 0.30 7.98 20.84
C ASP A 47 0.48 9.50 21.10
N GLN A 48 1.68 9.96 21.43
CA GLN A 48 1.99 11.37 21.67
C GLN A 48 2.14 12.21 20.40
N VAL A 49 2.08 11.61 19.20
CA VAL A 49 2.30 12.30 17.91
C VAL A 49 1.43 13.54 17.71
N ALA A 50 0.17 13.52 18.18
CA ALA A 50 -0.74 14.66 18.08
C ALA A 50 -0.27 15.84 18.93
N ALA A 51 0.15 15.57 20.18
CA ALA A 51 0.70 16.59 21.08
C ALA A 51 2.04 17.14 20.54
N VAL A 52 2.90 16.25 20.03
CA VAL A 52 4.17 16.63 19.40
C VAL A 52 3.95 17.57 18.21
N ARG A 53 2.98 17.26 17.36
CA ARG A 53 2.62 18.10 16.22
C ARG A 53 2.19 19.51 16.65
N VAL A 54 1.30 19.62 17.64
CA VAL A 54 0.80 20.92 18.13
C VAL A 54 1.95 21.79 18.66
N GLU A 55 2.84 21.22 19.47
CA GLU A 55 3.97 21.95 20.06
C GLU A 55 5.00 22.35 19.00
N ILE A 56 5.33 21.47 18.05
CA ILE A 56 6.25 21.78 16.95
C ILE A 56 5.67 22.89 16.05
N GLU A 57 4.39 22.82 15.69
CA GLU A 57 3.75 23.85 14.87
C GLU A 57 3.73 25.21 15.57
N ALA A 58 3.50 25.24 16.89
CA ALA A 58 3.62 26.46 17.69
C ALA A 58 5.05 27.00 17.68
N LEU A 59 6.05 26.13 17.80
CA LEU A 59 7.46 26.50 17.78
C LEU A 59 7.92 26.99 16.41
N ILE A 60 7.45 26.39 15.31
CA ILE A 60 7.72 26.85 13.94
C ILE A 60 7.17 28.27 13.76
N ARG A 61 5.91 28.54 14.16
CA ARG A 61 5.33 29.88 14.09
C ARG A 61 6.13 30.90 14.91
N ALA A 62 6.64 30.51 16.08
CA ALA A 62 7.49 31.37 16.90
C ALA A 62 8.87 31.60 16.28
N ALA A 63 9.47 30.59 15.63
CA ALA A 63 10.77 30.69 14.98
C ALA A 63 10.76 31.63 13.77
N GLU A 64 9.60 31.85 13.14
CA GLU A 64 9.43 32.83 12.06
C GLU A 64 9.33 34.28 12.57
N ALA A 65 9.12 34.50 13.87
CA ALA A 65 9.15 35.82 14.48
C ALA A 65 10.60 36.31 14.71
N SER A 66 10.85 37.60 14.50
CA SER A 66 12.17 38.20 14.75
C SER A 66 12.56 38.12 16.23
N GLY A 67 13.78 37.65 16.51
CA GLY A 67 14.35 37.61 17.87
C GLY A 67 14.29 36.25 18.58
N THR A 68 13.84 35.18 17.91
CA THR A 68 13.81 33.85 18.50
C THR A 68 15.21 33.28 18.71
N PRO A 69 15.55 32.76 19.91
CA PRO A 69 16.86 32.16 20.19
C PRO A 69 17.20 31.01 19.24
N ILE A 70 18.47 30.89 18.85
CA ILE A 70 18.93 29.85 17.91
C ILE A 70 18.57 28.43 18.37
N GLY A 71 18.63 28.15 19.68
CA GLY A 71 18.23 26.84 20.22
C GLY A 71 16.76 26.50 19.98
N GLN A 72 15.86 27.48 20.03
CA GLN A 72 14.44 27.27 19.69
C GLN A 72 14.24 27.10 18.19
N ILE A 73 15.00 27.82 17.35
CA ILE A 73 15.01 27.62 15.90
C ILE A 73 15.49 26.21 15.55
N THR A 74 16.56 25.73 16.19
CA THR A 74 17.07 24.37 16.02
C THR A 74 16.00 23.34 16.38
N ARG A 75 15.34 23.47 17.53
CA ARG A 75 14.28 22.55 17.95
C ARG A 75 13.08 22.58 17.01
N ALA A 76 12.71 23.76 16.49
CA ALA A 76 11.66 23.91 15.47
C ALA A 76 12.05 23.19 14.17
N GLY A 77 13.28 23.36 13.70
CA GLY A 77 13.81 22.69 12.52
C GLY A 77 13.90 21.17 12.68
N VAL A 78 14.35 20.69 13.84
CA VAL A 78 14.37 19.25 14.17
C VAL A 78 12.95 18.69 14.20
N GLY A 79 12.02 19.40 14.84
CA GLY A 79 10.61 19.02 14.86
C GLY A 79 10.00 18.96 13.46
N ALA A 80 10.24 19.98 12.63
CA ALA A 80 9.79 20.02 11.25
C ALA A 80 10.30 18.81 10.45
N TYR A 81 11.57 18.43 10.63
CA TYR A 81 12.14 17.23 10.01
C TYR A 81 11.42 15.95 10.45
N LEU A 82 11.17 15.78 11.76
CA LEU A 82 10.48 14.61 12.30
C LEU A 82 9.02 14.48 11.81
N LEU A 83 8.37 15.60 11.49
CA LEU A 83 7.03 15.63 10.89
C LEU A 83 7.05 15.48 9.36
N GLY A 84 8.23 15.31 8.73
CA GLY A 84 8.39 15.18 7.27
C GLY A 84 8.33 16.52 6.52
N GLN A 85 8.34 17.66 7.21
CA GLN A 85 8.29 19.00 6.61
C GLN A 85 9.70 19.46 6.19
N HIS A 86 10.33 18.72 5.30
CA HIS A 86 11.75 18.90 4.96
C HIS A 86 12.09 20.31 4.43
N LYS A 87 11.19 20.95 3.67
CA LYS A 87 11.40 22.33 3.18
C LYS A 87 11.43 23.37 4.31
N ILE A 88 10.59 23.20 5.34
CA ILE A 88 10.56 24.08 6.50
C ILE A 88 11.80 23.82 7.36
N ALA A 89 12.14 22.54 7.57
CA ALA A 89 13.33 22.14 8.29
C ALA A 89 14.62 22.73 7.68
N ASP A 90 14.77 22.68 6.34
CA ASP A 90 15.92 23.27 5.66
C ASP A 90 16.03 24.79 5.87
N ARG A 91 14.90 25.50 5.73
CA ARG A 91 14.85 26.95 5.96
C ARG A 91 15.30 27.30 7.39
N LEU A 92 14.76 26.60 8.39
CA LEU A 92 15.05 26.87 9.81
C LEU A 92 16.50 26.49 10.18
N LEU A 93 16.99 25.35 9.69
CA LEU A 93 18.30 24.82 10.07
C LEU A 93 19.46 25.39 9.24
N SER A 94 19.18 26.06 8.12
CA SER A 94 20.19 26.66 7.23
C SER A 94 21.22 27.52 7.97
N ASN A 95 20.75 28.32 8.94
CA ASN A 95 21.55 29.25 9.73
C ASN A 95 22.14 28.65 11.02
N VAL A 96 21.88 27.37 11.30
CA VAL A 96 22.41 26.68 12.48
C VAL A 96 23.84 26.21 12.16
N THR A 97 24.82 26.73 12.91
CA THR A 97 26.25 26.49 12.65
C THR A 97 26.99 25.80 13.80
N ASN A 98 26.47 25.84 15.03
CA ASN A 98 27.20 25.37 16.22
C ASN A 98 26.36 24.44 17.14
N ASP A 99 25.24 23.91 16.64
CA ASP A 99 24.46 22.89 17.34
C ASP A 99 24.70 21.52 16.67
N PRO A 100 25.26 20.52 17.37
CA PRO A 100 25.63 19.25 16.75
C PRO A 100 24.42 18.47 16.21
N VAL A 101 23.31 18.47 16.96
CA VAL A 101 22.08 17.79 16.57
C VAL A 101 21.41 18.53 15.41
N GLY A 102 21.35 19.86 15.46
CA GLY A 102 20.83 20.71 14.40
C GLY A 102 21.57 20.51 13.08
N LEU A 103 22.91 20.46 13.12
CA LEU A 103 23.74 20.18 11.93
C LEU A 103 23.50 18.77 11.38
N TYR A 104 23.43 17.76 12.25
CA TYR A 104 23.16 16.38 11.84
C TYR A 104 21.78 16.23 11.20
N VAL A 105 20.74 16.82 11.81
CA VAL A 105 19.38 16.78 11.27
C VAL A 105 19.25 17.62 10.01
N HIS A 106 20.00 18.73 9.88
CA HIS A 106 20.08 19.49 8.63
C HIS A 106 20.67 18.64 7.50
N ALA A 107 21.73 17.89 7.78
CA ALA A 107 22.33 16.98 6.82
C ALA A 107 21.33 15.90 6.34
N LEU A 108 20.58 15.30 7.26
CA LEU A 108 19.51 14.36 6.92
C LEU A 108 18.41 15.03 6.07
N THR A 109 18.02 16.26 6.41
CA THR A 109 17.03 17.04 5.67
C THR A 109 17.49 17.30 4.24
N LEU A 110 18.77 17.66 4.05
CA LEU A 110 19.36 17.88 2.73
C LEU A 110 19.39 16.61 1.88
N LEU A 111 19.60 15.43 2.49
CA LEU A 111 19.43 14.16 1.78
C LEU A 111 17.97 13.94 1.34
N SER A 112 16.99 14.23 2.20
CA SER A 112 15.57 14.15 1.84
C SER A 112 15.15 15.13 0.74
N LEU A 113 15.90 16.22 0.55
CA LEU A 113 15.71 17.22 -0.50
C LEU A 113 16.59 17.00 -1.74
N ASP A 114 17.24 15.83 -1.85
CA ASP A 114 18.12 15.48 -2.97
C ASP A 114 19.30 16.44 -3.19
N ARG A 115 19.89 16.91 -2.07
CA ARG A 115 21.06 17.81 -2.04
C ARG A 115 22.25 17.11 -1.35
N PRO A 116 22.79 16.00 -1.91
CA PRO A 116 23.76 15.16 -1.21
C PRO A 116 25.11 15.85 -0.98
N LYS A 117 25.54 16.75 -1.86
CA LYS A 117 26.80 17.50 -1.71
C LYS A 117 26.80 18.42 -0.49
N GLU A 118 25.68 19.07 -0.21
CA GLU A 118 25.54 19.94 0.96
C GLU A 118 25.37 19.11 2.24
N ALA A 119 24.65 17.99 2.15
CA ALA A 119 24.50 17.05 3.27
C ALA A 119 25.86 16.52 3.75
N GLU A 120 26.76 16.16 2.83
CA GLU A 120 28.11 15.71 3.16
C GLU A 120 28.88 16.72 4.02
N ALA A 121 28.87 18.00 3.63
CA ALA A 121 29.52 19.07 4.37
C ALA A 121 28.89 19.25 5.77
N LYS A 122 27.56 19.13 5.88
CA LYS A 122 26.84 19.24 7.15
C LYS A 122 27.10 18.05 8.08
N PHE A 123 27.24 16.83 7.58
CA PHE A 123 27.68 15.69 8.40
C PHE A 123 29.10 15.87 8.94
N ALA A 124 30.02 16.38 8.12
CA ALA A 124 31.38 16.69 8.57
C ALA A 124 31.37 17.79 9.66
N ALA A 125 30.54 18.83 9.50
CA ALA A 125 30.36 19.88 10.50
C ALA A 125 29.74 19.35 11.80
N ALA A 126 28.73 18.47 11.72
CA ALA A 126 28.10 17.86 12.89
C ALA A 126 29.08 17.02 13.72
N ALA A 127 29.90 16.21 13.06
CA ALA A 127 30.96 15.44 13.72
C ALA A 127 31.96 16.36 14.43
N LYS A 128 32.40 17.46 13.79
CA LYS A 128 33.31 18.44 14.38
C LYS A 128 32.68 19.19 15.56
N ALA A 129 31.38 19.44 15.52
CA ALA A 129 30.63 20.07 16.59
C ALA A 129 30.41 19.13 17.80
N GLY A 130 30.69 17.83 17.67
CA GLY A 130 30.60 16.85 18.76
C GLY A 130 29.38 15.93 18.69
N TYR A 131 28.67 15.85 17.56
CA TYR A 131 27.74 14.75 17.32
C TYR A 131 28.53 13.46 17.11
N ASP A 132 27.90 12.31 17.35
CA ASP A 132 28.49 10.99 17.14
C ASP A 132 29.26 10.91 15.80
N ALA A 133 30.59 10.88 15.91
CA ALA A 133 31.50 11.01 14.77
C ALA A 133 31.40 9.82 13.81
N ILE A 134 31.11 8.62 14.34
CA ILE A 134 30.98 7.41 13.53
C ILE A 134 29.65 7.45 12.81
N GLU A 135 28.55 7.78 13.49
CA GLU A 135 27.24 7.95 12.86
C GLU A 135 27.30 8.98 11.72
N CYS A 136 27.91 10.14 11.98
CA CYS A 136 28.13 11.16 10.96
C CYS A 136 28.94 10.63 9.78
N THR A 137 30.00 9.85 10.03
CA THR A 137 30.86 9.32 8.96
C THR A 137 30.13 8.28 8.11
N LEU A 138 29.34 7.40 8.73
CA LEU A 138 28.52 6.41 8.01
C LEU A 138 27.46 7.10 7.14
N LYS A 139 26.72 8.07 7.70
CA LYS A 139 25.72 8.85 6.94
C LYS A 139 26.36 9.72 5.85
N ARG A 140 27.55 10.28 6.11
CA ARG A 140 28.33 11.03 5.11
C ARG A 140 28.71 10.16 3.92
N ALA A 141 29.11 8.92 4.15
CA ALA A 141 29.40 8.01 3.05
C ALA A 141 28.16 7.73 2.18
N GLY A 142 26.97 7.65 2.79
CA GLY A 142 25.71 7.61 2.03
C GLY A 142 25.50 8.85 1.15
N ALA A 143 25.86 10.03 1.64
CA ALA A 143 25.81 11.27 0.85
C ALA A 143 26.85 11.28 -0.29
N ILE A 144 28.04 10.73 -0.08
CA ILE A 144 29.09 10.58 -1.11
C ILE A 144 28.64 9.58 -2.19
N ARG A 145 28.06 8.45 -1.77
CA ARG A 145 27.49 7.43 -2.66
C ARG A 145 26.43 8.00 -3.59
N LEU A 146 25.50 8.80 -3.06
CA LEU A 146 24.44 9.45 -3.85
C LEU A 146 24.99 10.47 -4.88
N GLN A 147 26.25 10.88 -4.76
CA GLN A 147 26.94 11.70 -5.77
C GLN A 147 27.64 10.84 -6.85
N GLY A 148 27.49 9.51 -6.81
CA GLY A 148 28.14 8.56 -7.72
C GLY A 148 29.59 8.23 -7.36
N ARG A 149 30.14 8.76 -6.26
CA ARG A 149 31.52 8.54 -5.82
C ARG A 149 31.64 7.26 -4.97
N LEU A 150 31.37 6.12 -5.59
CA LEU A 150 31.21 4.83 -4.89
C LEU A 150 32.49 4.38 -4.15
N ASP A 151 33.66 4.50 -4.78
CA ASP A 151 34.93 4.05 -4.18
C ASP A 151 35.33 4.91 -2.98
N GLU A 152 35.10 6.22 -3.06
CA GLU A 152 35.30 7.14 -1.94
C GLU A 152 34.34 6.84 -0.80
N ALA A 153 33.06 6.58 -1.11
CA ALA A 153 32.06 6.20 -0.11
C ALA A 153 32.47 4.92 0.63
N GLU A 154 32.97 3.91 -0.09
CA GLU A 154 33.46 2.67 0.51
C GLU A 154 34.69 2.91 1.41
N GLN A 155 35.66 3.70 0.94
CA GLN A 155 36.85 4.03 1.71
C GLN A 155 36.48 4.78 3.00
N VAL A 156 35.55 5.74 2.92
CA VAL A 156 35.03 6.47 4.08
C VAL A 156 34.31 5.52 5.03
N LEU A 157 33.51 4.56 4.54
CA LEU A 157 32.89 3.54 5.39
C LEU A 157 33.96 2.75 6.15
N ARG A 158 34.93 2.18 5.43
CA ARG A 158 35.99 1.32 5.98
C ARG A 158 36.88 2.07 6.99
N SER A 159 37.03 3.38 6.84
CA SER A 159 37.78 4.22 7.80
C SER A 159 37.22 4.22 9.22
N THR A 160 35.94 3.85 9.40
CA THR A 160 35.30 3.73 10.72
C THR A 160 35.70 2.47 11.49
N GLY A 161 36.43 1.55 10.85
CA GLY A 161 37.00 0.36 11.46
C GLY A 161 35.96 -0.57 12.10
N THR A 162 36.37 -1.25 13.18
CA THR A 162 35.53 -2.22 13.88
C THR A 162 34.33 -1.59 14.59
N GLU A 163 34.44 -0.33 15.01
CA GLU A 163 33.37 0.35 15.71
C GLU A 163 32.22 0.72 14.77
N GLY A 164 32.51 1.17 13.55
CA GLY A 164 31.49 1.36 12.52
C GLY A 164 30.86 0.05 12.07
N ALA A 165 31.66 -1.01 11.87
CA ALA A 165 31.18 -2.33 11.44
C ALA A 165 30.22 -3.02 12.43
N ARG A 166 30.10 -2.51 13.67
CA ARG A 166 29.14 -2.93 14.70
C ARG A 166 27.82 -2.15 14.68
N ARG A 167 27.62 -1.24 13.72
CA ARG A 167 26.38 -0.49 13.55
C ARG A 167 25.60 -0.97 12.32
N ALA A 168 24.29 -1.07 12.44
CA ALA A 168 23.40 -1.46 11.33
C ALA A 168 23.58 -0.56 10.10
N GLU A 169 23.77 0.74 10.32
CA GLU A 169 23.98 1.73 9.25
C GLU A 169 25.20 1.42 8.38
N TYR A 170 26.29 0.86 8.94
CA TYR A 170 27.46 0.46 8.15
C TYR A 170 27.07 -0.63 7.16
N SER A 171 26.39 -1.68 7.63
CA SER A 171 25.96 -2.78 6.78
C SER A 171 25.00 -2.28 5.70
N TYR A 172 24.05 -1.39 6.05
CA TYR A 172 23.15 -0.78 5.08
C TYR A 172 23.90 0.00 4.00
N GLN A 173 24.83 0.89 4.37
CA GLN A 173 25.55 1.69 3.39
C GLN A 173 26.47 0.83 2.50
N MET A 174 27.09 -0.22 3.05
CA MET A 174 27.86 -1.17 2.26
C MET A 174 26.98 -1.91 1.25
N GLY A 175 25.82 -2.41 1.69
CA GLY A 175 24.84 -3.05 0.80
C GLY A 175 24.35 -2.09 -0.29
N ALA A 176 24.14 -0.82 0.04
CA ALA A 176 23.74 0.19 -0.94
C ALA A 176 24.85 0.47 -1.97
N ILE A 177 26.13 0.48 -1.57
CA ILE A 177 27.27 0.60 -2.50
C ILE A 177 27.31 -0.59 -3.45
N LEU A 178 27.15 -1.81 -2.93
CA LEU A 178 27.14 -3.04 -3.74
C LEU A 178 25.97 -3.06 -4.72
N SER A 179 24.78 -2.66 -4.26
CA SER A 179 23.59 -2.51 -5.11
C SER A 179 23.82 -1.51 -6.25
N ASP A 180 24.40 -0.34 -5.95
CA ASP A 180 24.74 0.67 -6.97
C ASP A 180 25.83 0.19 -7.96
N ARG A 181 26.64 -0.80 -7.58
CA ARG A 181 27.61 -1.48 -8.46
C ARG A 181 26.99 -2.65 -9.26
N GLY A 182 25.74 -3.00 -9.00
CA GLY A 182 25.03 -4.12 -9.62
C GLY A 182 25.22 -5.48 -8.93
N ASP A 183 25.97 -5.55 -7.83
CA ASP A 183 26.09 -6.77 -7.02
C ASP A 183 24.86 -6.91 -6.11
N THR A 184 23.81 -7.48 -6.66
CA THR A 184 22.51 -7.65 -5.97
C THR A 184 22.62 -8.66 -4.82
N TYR A 185 23.35 -9.76 -5.01
CA TYR A 185 23.47 -10.80 -3.99
C TYR A 185 24.28 -10.31 -2.79
N GLY A 186 25.42 -9.65 -3.03
CA GLY A 186 26.20 -9.03 -1.96
C GLY A 186 25.40 -7.93 -1.25
N ALA A 187 24.61 -7.14 -1.98
CA ALA A 187 23.74 -6.14 -1.38
C ALA A 187 22.73 -6.74 -0.41
N ILE A 188 22.05 -7.84 -0.79
CA ILE A 188 21.06 -8.53 0.05
C ILE A 188 21.71 -9.00 1.35
N GLU A 189 22.86 -9.67 1.31
CA GLU A 189 23.57 -10.16 2.51
C GLU A 189 23.85 -9.02 3.50
N TYR A 190 24.32 -7.87 2.99
CA TYR A 190 24.58 -6.70 3.81
C TYR A 190 23.32 -6.03 4.35
N PHE A 191 22.22 -6.02 3.58
CA PHE A 191 20.95 -5.51 4.07
C PHE A 191 20.34 -6.43 5.14
N GLU A 192 20.40 -7.75 4.98
CA GLU A 192 19.98 -8.73 5.99
C GLU A 192 20.77 -8.51 7.28
N ARG A 193 22.09 -8.39 7.19
CA ARG A 193 22.94 -8.07 8.34
C ARG A 193 22.56 -6.75 9.01
N ALA A 194 22.17 -5.72 8.25
CA ALA A 194 21.70 -4.46 8.83
C ALA A 194 20.39 -4.66 9.62
N VAL A 195 19.46 -5.46 9.11
CA VAL A 195 18.19 -5.77 9.77
C VAL A 195 18.37 -6.69 10.99
N ASP A 196 19.33 -7.62 10.95
CA ASP A 196 19.67 -8.44 12.13
C ASP A 196 20.21 -7.60 13.29
N MET A 197 20.97 -6.55 12.97
CA MET A 197 21.53 -5.63 13.96
C MET A 197 20.52 -4.59 14.45
N ASP A 198 19.65 -4.11 13.56
CA ASP A 198 18.52 -3.25 13.90
C ASP A 198 17.27 -3.70 13.13
N PRO A 199 16.36 -4.45 13.78
CA PRO A 199 15.13 -4.93 13.16
C PRO A 199 14.17 -3.83 12.68
N HIS A 200 14.43 -2.56 13.00
CA HIS A 200 13.63 -1.42 12.57
C HIS A 200 14.40 -0.49 11.61
N HIS A 201 15.51 -0.95 11.03
CA HIS A 201 16.30 -0.17 10.09
C HIS A 201 15.54 0.09 8.78
N THR A 202 14.77 1.18 8.76
CA THR A 202 13.78 1.53 7.72
C THR A 202 14.34 1.40 6.30
N GLN A 203 15.54 1.93 6.04
CA GLN A 203 16.11 1.93 4.69
C GLN A 203 16.57 0.53 4.24
N ALA A 204 17.01 -0.33 5.16
CA ALA A 204 17.47 -1.68 4.84
C ALA A 204 16.26 -2.59 4.59
N LEU A 205 15.23 -2.48 5.43
CA LEU A 205 13.94 -3.13 5.22
C LEU A 205 13.32 -2.73 3.88
N PHE A 206 13.34 -1.44 3.54
CA PHE A 206 12.83 -0.96 2.24
C PHE A 206 13.57 -1.59 1.05
N ARG A 207 14.90 -1.69 1.13
CA ARG A 207 15.72 -2.30 0.07
C ARG A 207 15.45 -3.80 -0.05
N LEU A 208 15.49 -4.56 1.06
CA LEU A 208 15.18 -5.99 1.06
C LEU A 208 13.78 -6.30 0.54
N ALA A 209 12.79 -5.48 0.92
CA ALA A 209 11.43 -5.61 0.41
C ALA A 209 11.37 -5.38 -1.10
N GLY A 210 12.12 -4.39 -1.61
CA GLY A 210 12.24 -4.12 -3.04
C GLY A 210 12.87 -5.28 -3.81
N GLU A 211 13.96 -5.86 -3.30
CA GLU A 211 14.60 -7.03 -3.91
C GLU A 211 13.65 -8.24 -3.91
N ASN A 212 12.96 -8.50 -2.78
CA ASN A 212 11.98 -9.58 -2.72
C ASN A 212 10.84 -9.38 -3.71
N ALA A 213 10.31 -8.16 -3.85
CA ALA A 213 9.27 -7.86 -4.84
C ALA A 213 9.76 -8.05 -6.28
N LEU A 214 11.01 -7.65 -6.57
CA LEU A 214 11.60 -7.82 -7.90
C LEU A 214 11.76 -9.31 -8.28
N HIS A 215 12.04 -10.16 -7.30
CA HIS A 215 12.16 -11.61 -7.47
C HIS A 215 10.83 -12.36 -7.36
N GLY A 216 9.69 -11.66 -7.22
CA GLY A 216 8.35 -12.25 -7.14
C GLY A 216 7.99 -12.85 -5.76
N ASN A 217 8.80 -12.60 -4.74
CA ASN A 217 8.53 -13.00 -3.35
C ASN A 217 7.57 -12.01 -2.66
N ASP A 218 6.40 -11.77 -3.27
CA ASP A 218 5.48 -10.69 -2.88
C ASP A 218 5.03 -10.74 -1.42
N ASN A 219 4.82 -11.94 -0.87
CA ASN A 219 4.36 -12.08 0.52
C ASN A 219 5.45 -11.63 1.51
N GLU A 220 6.71 -11.95 1.24
CA GLU A 220 7.83 -11.52 2.07
C GLU A 220 8.11 -10.03 1.88
N ALA A 221 7.99 -9.53 0.64
CA ALA A 221 8.07 -8.09 0.35
C ALA A 221 7.02 -7.29 1.13
N ILE A 222 5.77 -7.75 1.19
CA ILE A 222 4.71 -7.14 2.00
C ILE A 222 5.12 -7.12 3.48
N ARG A 223 5.54 -8.26 4.03
CA ARG A 223 5.96 -8.36 5.45
C ARG A 223 7.07 -7.37 5.78
N LEU A 224 8.08 -7.26 4.91
CA LEU A 224 9.21 -6.35 5.08
C LEU A 224 8.79 -4.87 4.91
N TYR A 225 7.89 -4.55 3.98
CA TYR A 225 7.35 -3.20 3.87
C TYR A 225 6.48 -2.81 5.06
N GLU A 226 5.67 -3.72 5.60
CA GLU A 226 4.91 -3.49 6.83
C GLU A 226 5.83 -3.26 8.03
N GLN A 227 6.89 -4.06 8.16
CA GLN A 227 7.93 -3.88 9.18
C GLN A 227 8.63 -2.52 9.03
N CYS A 228 8.96 -2.12 7.79
CA CYS A 228 9.53 -0.80 7.47
C CYS A 228 8.62 0.35 7.92
N LEU A 229 7.30 0.16 7.86
CA LEU A 229 6.28 1.13 8.24
C LEU A 229 5.83 1.01 9.71
N GLY A 230 6.45 0.11 10.50
CA GLY A 230 6.10 -0.11 11.90
C GLY A 230 6.35 1.10 12.80
N LYS A 231 7.25 2.02 12.43
CA LYS A 231 7.58 3.23 13.19
C LYS A 231 7.76 4.46 12.28
N PRO A 232 7.18 5.62 12.64
CA PRO A 232 7.53 6.91 12.04
C PRO A 232 9.02 7.27 12.19
N PRO A 233 9.58 8.07 11.27
CA PRO A 233 8.96 8.63 10.07
C PRO A 233 8.74 7.56 8.98
N TYR A 234 7.57 7.57 8.34
CA TYR A 234 7.22 6.55 7.34
C TYR A 234 7.97 6.77 6.03
N HIS A 235 8.54 5.69 5.50
CA HIS A 235 9.17 5.73 4.19
C HIS A 235 8.12 5.82 3.08
N ILE A 236 8.02 6.97 2.42
CA ILE A 236 7.02 7.21 1.36
C ILE A 236 7.11 6.17 0.24
N GLY A 237 8.33 5.81 -0.17
CA GLY A 237 8.54 4.76 -1.16
C GLY A 237 8.02 3.40 -0.72
N ALA A 238 8.05 3.08 0.59
CA ALA A 238 7.53 1.82 1.10
C ALA A 238 5.99 1.80 1.06
N LEU A 239 5.34 2.93 1.38
CA LEU A 239 3.88 3.06 1.23
C LEU A 239 3.44 2.88 -0.23
N ILE A 240 4.16 3.48 -1.19
CA ILE A 240 3.83 3.35 -2.61
C ILE A 240 3.98 1.89 -3.05
N ASN A 241 5.12 1.26 -2.77
CA ASN A 241 5.39 -0.11 -3.21
C ASN A 241 4.46 -1.12 -2.53
N LEU A 242 4.17 -0.95 -1.24
CA LEU A 242 3.18 -1.76 -0.53
C LEU A 242 1.78 -1.57 -1.11
N GLY A 243 1.38 -0.33 -1.42
CA GLY A 243 0.11 -0.03 -2.07
C GLY A 243 -0.03 -0.75 -3.41
N LEU A 244 1.04 -0.78 -4.22
CA LEU A 244 1.06 -1.50 -5.49
C LEU A 244 0.98 -3.01 -5.32
N LEU A 245 1.67 -3.59 -4.33
CA LEU A 245 1.56 -5.01 -4.02
C LEU A 245 0.13 -5.38 -3.55
N TYR A 246 -0.52 -4.49 -2.80
CA TYR A 246 -1.92 -4.68 -2.41
C TYR A 246 -2.87 -4.56 -3.60
N GLU A 247 -2.66 -3.61 -4.49
CA GLU A 247 -3.44 -3.47 -5.72
C GLU A 247 -3.29 -4.71 -6.62
N ASP A 248 -2.07 -5.21 -6.81
CA ASP A 248 -1.78 -6.42 -7.59
C ASP A 248 -2.48 -7.67 -7.02
N LYS A 249 -2.64 -7.72 -5.69
CA LYS A 249 -3.41 -8.77 -4.97
C LYS A 249 -4.92 -8.52 -4.92
N GLY A 250 -5.41 -7.40 -5.48
CA GLY A 250 -6.83 -7.03 -5.45
C GLY A 250 -7.33 -6.49 -4.12
N LEU A 251 -6.43 -6.19 -3.18
CA LEU A 251 -6.73 -5.63 -1.86
C LEU A 251 -6.85 -4.10 -1.94
N TYR A 252 -7.82 -3.62 -2.73
CA TYR A 252 -7.98 -2.21 -3.07
C TYR A 252 -8.16 -1.28 -1.86
N ALA A 253 -8.85 -1.74 -0.82
CA ALA A 253 -9.01 -0.96 0.41
C ALA A 253 -7.67 -0.71 1.13
N ALA A 254 -6.81 -1.73 1.17
CA ALA A 254 -5.47 -1.62 1.75
C ALA A 254 -4.56 -0.75 0.87
N ALA A 255 -4.61 -0.92 -0.46
CA ALA A 255 -3.90 -0.06 -1.39
C ALA A 255 -4.31 1.42 -1.27
N ALA A 256 -5.61 1.71 -1.21
CA ALA A 256 -6.13 3.05 -1.00
C ALA A 256 -5.72 3.65 0.35
N PHE A 257 -5.60 2.82 1.40
CA PHE A 257 -5.04 3.26 2.67
C PHE A 257 -3.59 3.72 2.50
N CYS A 258 -2.75 2.94 1.84
CA CYS A 258 -1.35 3.30 1.57
C CYS A 258 -1.24 4.62 0.78
N PHE A 259 -1.96 4.76 -0.34
CA PHE A 259 -1.86 5.95 -1.18
C PHE A 259 -2.46 7.20 -0.52
N ARG A 260 -3.54 7.08 0.26
CA ARG A 260 -4.05 8.22 1.05
C ARG A 260 -3.03 8.73 2.06
N ARG A 261 -2.23 7.85 2.67
CA ARG A 261 -1.13 8.29 3.56
C ARG A 261 -0.04 9.03 2.80
N VAL A 262 0.29 8.61 1.58
CA VAL A 262 1.23 9.36 0.73
C VAL A 262 0.67 10.75 0.42
N LEU A 263 -0.59 10.85 0.02
CA LEU A 263 -1.26 12.12 -0.29
C LEU A 263 -1.45 13.02 0.94
N ALA A 264 -1.53 12.45 2.14
CA ALA A 264 -1.54 13.24 3.38
C ALA A 264 -0.19 13.92 3.66
N HIS A 265 0.93 13.37 3.16
CA HIS A 265 2.26 13.97 3.24
C HIS A 265 2.55 14.89 2.05
N ASP A 266 2.19 14.47 0.84
CA ASP A 266 2.35 15.23 -0.40
C ASP A 266 1.05 15.15 -1.23
N PRO A 267 0.14 16.13 -1.09
CA PRO A 267 -1.14 16.16 -1.79
C PRO A 267 -1.03 16.15 -3.31
N GLU A 268 0.08 16.61 -3.86
CA GLU A 268 0.33 16.69 -5.30
C GLU A 268 1.21 15.52 -5.80
N HIS A 269 1.41 14.48 -4.98
CA HIS A 269 2.23 13.34 -5.37
C HIS A 269 1.62 12.62 -6.60
N PRO A 270 2.26 12.69 -7.79
CA PRO A 270 1.60 12.34 -9.05
C PRO A 270 1.21 10.86 -9.12
N ARG A 271 2.10 9.96 -8.69
CA ARG A 271 1.84 8.52 -8.69
C ARG A 271 0.70 8.12 -7.74
N ALA A 272 0.71 8.61 -6.50
CA ALA A 272 -0.31 8.28 -5.51
C ALA A 272 -1.70 8.78 -5.94
N ARG A 273 -1.78 9.97 -6.55
CA ARG A 273 -3.04 10.50 -7.09
C ARG A 273 -3.56 9.66 -8.26
N MET A 274 -2.67 9.24 -9.16
CA MET A 274 -3.01 8.34 -10.26
C MET A 274 -3.56 7.01 -9.74
N TYR A 275 -2.84 6.34 -8.83
CA TYR A 275 -3.27 5.05 -8.27
C TYR A 275 -4.57 5.16 -7.45
N MET A 276 -4.78 6.27 -6.73
CA MET A 276 -6.06 6.51 -6.05
C MET A 276 -7.22 6.61 -7.03
N LYS A 277 -7.06 7.36 -8.12
CA LYS A 277 -8.09 7.47 -9.15
C LYS A 277 -8.40 6.12 -9.80
N ASP A 278 -7.38 5.30 -10.06
CA ASP A 278 -7.55 3.96 -10.63
C ASP A 278 -8.31 3.04 -9.66
N ILE A 279 -8.02 3.12 -8.36
CA ILE A 279 -8.74 2.38 -7.33
C ILE A 279 -10.18 2.87 -7.19
N GLU A 280 -10.41 4.18 -7.18
CA GLU A 280 -11.75 4.78 -7.10
C GLU A 280 -12.60 4.37 -8.31
N ALA A 281 -12.06 4.46 -9.52
CA ALA A 281 -12.73 3.98 -10.73
C ALA A 281 -13.01 2.46 -10.69
N THR A 282 -12.11 1.69 -10.08
CA THR A 282 -12.33 0.25 -9.87
C THR A 282 -13.42 0.00 -8.82
N GLN A 283 -13.48 0.79 -7.74
CA GLN A 283 -14.52 0.69 -6.72
C GLN A 283 -15.90 1.14 -7.25
N GLU A 284 -15.96 2.17 -8.09
CA GLU A 284 -17.17 2.61 -8.79
C GLU A 284 -17.68 1.54 -9.79
N MET A 285 -16.81 0.71 -10.36
CA MET A 285 -17.23 -0.46 -11.15
C MET A 285 -17.84 -1.60 -10.32
N TYR A 286 -17.60 -1.66 -9.00
CA TYR A 286 -18.13 -2.70 -8.11
C TYR A 286 -19.31 -2.24 -7.22
N PHE A 287 -19.52 -0.92 -7.09
CA PHE A 287 -20.81 -0.38 -6.66
C PHE A 287 -21.64 -0.07 -7.90
N ASP A 288 -22.28 -1.10 -8.44
CA ASP A 288 -23.42 -0.86 -9.30
C ASP A 288 -24.50 -0.23 -8.40
N ASP A 289 -24.55 1.11 -8.43
CA ASP A 289 -25.55 1.92 -7.76
C ASP A 289 -26.95 1.42 -8.13
N ASP A 290 -27.13 0.85 -9.33
CA ASP A 290 -28.38 0.20 -9.74
C ASP A 290 -28.60 -1.15 -9.06
N GLN A 291 -27.57 -1.96 -8.81
CA GLN A 291 -27.73 -3.21 -8.07
C GLN A 291 -28.06 -2.94 -6.59
N ALA A 292 -27.38 -1.99 -5.94
CA ALA A 292 -27.67 -1.61 -4.56
C ALA A 292 -29.06 -0.95 -4.43
N ARG A 293 -29.44 -0.09 -5.39
CA ARG A 293 -30.80 0.48 -5.45
C ARG A 293 -31.85 -0.58 -5.74
N ASN A 294 -31.57 -1.55 -6.60
CA ASN A 294 -32.49 -2.63 -6.94
C ASN A 294 -32.65 -3.62 -5.77
N GLU A 295 -31.56 -3.93 -5.05
CA GLU A 295 -31.59 -4.72 -3.82
C GLU A 295 -32.35 -3.99 -2.71
N ALA A 296 -32.12 -2.68 -2.52
CA ALA A 296 -32.87 -1.86 -1.58
C ALA A 296 -34.36 -1.75 -1.94
N ARG A 297 -34.67 -1.56 -3.23
CA ARG A 297 -36.05 -1.53 -3.74
C ARG A 297 -36.75 -2.87 -3.57
N MET A 298 -36.06 -3.98 -3.83
CA MET A 298 -36.57 -5.33 -3.61
C MET A 298 -36.78 -5.61 -2.12
N ALA A 299 -35.83 -5.23 -1.26
CA ALA A 299 -35.97 -5.37 0.20
C ALA A 299 -37.14 -4.55 0.75
N GLN A 300 -37.37 -3.35 0.23
CA GLN A 300 -38.52 -2.51 0.58
C GLN A 300 -39.85 -3.11 0.09
N LEU A 301 -39.87 -3.73 -1.08
CA LEU A 301 -41.06 -4.43 -1.58
C LEU A 301 -41.39 -5.66 -0.72
N LEU A 302 -40.39 -6.46 -0.36
CA LEU A 302 -40.56 -7.67 0.46
C LEU A 302 -40.95 -7.36 1.91
N SER A 303 -40.62 -6.19 2.44
CA SER A 303 -41.03 -5.78 3.79
C SER A 303 -42.44 -5.18 3.85
N ARG A 304 -43.09 -4.95 2.69
CA ARG A 304 -44.43 -4.36 2.64
C ARG A 304 -45.48 -5.32 3.22
N PRO A 305 -46.32 -4.86 4.18
CA PRO A 305 -47.36 -5.68 4.77
C PRO A 305 -48.40 -6.17 3.75
N VAL A 306 -48.85 -7.42 3.88
CA VAL A 306 -49.92 -7.96 3.02
C VAL A 306 -51.26 -7.23 3.20
N THR A 307 -51.43 -6.49 4.31
CA THR A 307 -52.59 -5.65 4.59
C THR A 307 -52.67 -4.40 3.71
N ASP A 308 -51.56 -3.98 3.11
CA ASP A 308 -51.48 -2.79 2.26
C ASP A 308 -52.00 -3.04 0.84
N PHE A 309 -52.48 -4.26 0.57
CA PHE A 309 -52.96 -4.70 -0.72
C PHE A 309 -54.44 -5.07 -0.66
N GLU A 310 -55.14 -4.86 -1.77
CA GLU A 310 -56.56 -5.18 -1.91
C GLU A 310 -56.76 -6.70 -2.02
N LEU A 311 -56.92 -7.32 -0.86
CA LEU A 311 -57.23 -8.74 -0.73
C LEU A 311 -58.64 -8.92 -0.16
N SER A 312 -59.30 -10.00 -0.55
CA SER A 312 -60.57 -10.43 0.01
C SER A 312 -60.45 -10.64 1.52
N VAL A 313 -61.55 -10.41 2.24
CA VAL A 313 -61.59 -10.58 3.70
C VAL A 313 -61.20 -12.01 4.10
N ARG A 314 -61.52 -13.00 3.24
CA ARG A 314 -61.13 -14.40 3.42
C ARG A 314 -59.62 -14.58 3.34
N SER A 315 -58.98 -14.09 2.27
CA SER A 315 -57.53 -14.25 2.07
C SER A 315 -56.72 -13.54 3.15
N ARG A 316 -57.15 -12.34 3.59
CA ARG A 316 -56.51 -11.62 4.71
C ARG A 316 -56.59 -12.38 6.03
N ASN A 317 -57.77 -12.88 6.39
CA ASN A 317 -57.95 -13.63 7.64
C ASN A 317 -57.15 -14.94 7.64
N CYS A 318 -57.03 -15.59 6.47
CA CYS A 318 -56.21 -16.81 6.35
C CYS A 318 -54.72 -16.52 6.47
N LEU A 319 -54.20 -15.48 5.80
CA LEU A 319 -52.79 -15.09 5.90
C LEU A 319 -52.40 -14.67 7.32
N ALA A 320 -53.27 -13.91 7.99
CA ALA A 320 -53.07 -13.55 9.40
C ALA A 320 -53.04 -14.78 10.31
N SER A 321 -53.92 -15.76 10.08
CA SER A 321 -53.93 -17.01 10.87
C SER A 321 -52.68 -17.89 10.67
N MET A 322 -52.03 -17.76 9.51
CA MET A 322 -50.77 -18.46 9.18
C MET A 322 -49.53 -17.64 9.55
N ASN A 323 -49.69 -16.50 10.22
CA ASN A 323 -48.62 -15.57 10.58
C ASN A 323 -47.79 -15.08 9.38
N ILE A 324 -48.44 -14.92 8.21
CA ILE A 324 -47.85 -14.39 6.99
C ILE A 324 -48.20 -12.90 6.94
N LEU A 325 -47.22 -12.05 7.24
CA LEU A 325 -47.46 -10.62 7.47
C LEU A 325 -46.95 -9.76 6.32
N THR A 326 -45.95 -10.22 5.57
CA THR A 326 -45.29 -9.45 4.50
C THR A 326 -45.27 -10.21 3.17
N LEU A 327 -45.04 -9.49 2.05
CA LEU A 327 -44.76 -10.13 0.77
C LEU A 327 -43.53 -11.05 0.83
N GLY A 328 -42.53 -10.70 1.66
CA GLY A 328 -41.36 -11.53 1.93
C GLY A 328 -41.70 -12.89 2.53
N ASP A 329 -42.69 -12.95 3.42
CA ASP A 329 -43.14 -14.21 4.01
C ASP A 329 -43.81 -15.12 2.94
N LEU A 330 -44.57 -14.55 2.01
CA LEU A 330 -45.15 -15.27 0.88
C LEU A 330 -44.09 -15.88 -0.07
N THR A 331 -42.91 -15.27 -0.17
CA THR A 331 -41.80 -15.84 -0.96
C THR A 331 -41.12 -17.04 -0.29
N ARG A 332 -41.38 -17.27 1.00
CA ARG A 332 -40.75 -18.32 1.82
C ARG A 332 -41.67 -19.48 2.17
N VAL A 333 -42.93 -19.43 1.75
CA VAL A 333 -43.91 -20.51 1.92
C VAL A 333 -44.22 -21.15 0.57
N THR A 334 -44.62 -22.41 0.59
CA THR A 334 -45.10 -23.13 -0.59
C THR A 334 -46.61 -22.97 -0.76
N GLU A 335 -47.09 -23.14 -1.99
CA GLU A 335 -48.53 -23.13 -2.27
C GLU A 335 -49.27 -24.28 -1.60
N ALA A 336 -48.59 -25.43 -1.41
CA ALA A 336 -49.13 -26.57 -0.69
C ALA A 336 -49.35 -26.25 0.81
N GLU A 337 -48.43 -25.51 1.43
CA GLU A 337 -48.58 -25.05 2.82
C GLU A 337 -49.71 -24.03 2.97
N LEU A 338 -49.88 -23.13 1.99
CA LEU A 338 -51.01 -22.19 1.97
C LEU A 338 -52.36 -22.95 1.87
N LEU A 339 -52.44 -23.94 0.98
CA LEU A 339 -53.64 -24.79 0.80
C LEU A 339 -53.95 -25.69 2.00
N ALA A 340 -52.95 -26.03 2.81
CA ALA A 340 -53.15 -26.76 4.06
C ALA A 340 -53.74 -25.88 5.19
N GLY A 341 -53.78 -24.55 4.99
CA GLY A 341 -54.33 -23.58 5.94
C GLY A 341 -55.84 -23.75 6.17
N LYS A 342 -56.27 -23.66 7.42
CA LYS A 342 -57.68 -23.77 7.80
C LYS A 342 -58.50 -22.66 7.14
N ASN A 343 -59.51 -23.03 6.34
CA ASN A 343 -60.39 -22.12 5.58
C ASN A 343 -59.71 -21.38 4.40
N PHE A 344 -58.51 -21.79 3.99
CA PHE A 344 -57.86 -21.31 2.78
C PHE A 344 -58.30 -22.18 1.58
N GLY A 345 -58.80 -21.55 0.51
CA GLY A 345 -59.35 -22.25 -0.66
C GLY A 345 -58.66 -21.87 -1.97
N GLU A 346 -58.95 -22.60 -3.04
CA GLU A 346 -58.36 -22.38 -4.38
C GLU A 346 -58.53 -20.95 -4.89
N THR A 347 -59.68 -20.32 -4.61
CA THR A 347 -59.94 -18.92 -4.97
C THR A 347 -59.00 -17.94 -4.26
N SER A 348 -58.66 -18.20 -3.00
CA SER A 348 -57.69 -17.39 -2.24
C SER A 348 -56.25 -17.61 -2.72
N LEU A 349 -55.92 -18.81 -3.21
CA LEU A 349 -54.62 -19.08 -3.80
C LEU A 349 -54.43 -18.33 -5.13
N VAL A 350 -55.45 -18.31 -5.99
CA VAL A 350 -55.42 -17.55 -7.25
C VAL A 350 -55.23 -16.06 -6.98
N GLU A 351 -55.97 -15.51 -6.02
CA GLU A 351 -55.86 -14.11 -5.60
C GLU A 351 -54.44 -13.74 -5.11
N ILE A 352 -53.80 -14.62 -4.34
CA ILE A 352 -52.43 -14.40 -3.85
C ILE A 352 -51.40 -14.56 -4.98
N ARG A 353 -51.60 -15.51 -5.91
CA ARG A 353 -50.75 -15.64 -7.10
C ARG A 353 -50.80 -14.38 -7.96
N GLU A 354 -51.99 -13.83 -8.19
CA GLU A 354 -52.18 -12.59 -8.93
C GLU A 354 -51.49 -11.41 -8.23
N LEU A 355 -51.64 -11.28 -6.92
CA LEU A 355 -50.96 -10.26 -6.13
C LEU A 355 -49.43 -10.35 -6.26
N MET A 356 -48.87 -11.55 -6.12
CA MET A 356 -47.43 -11.79 -6.23
C MET A 356 -46.94 -11.50 -7.65
N ALA A 357 -47.68 -11.93 -8.67
CA ALA A 357 -47.35 -11.72 -10.08
C ALA A 357 -47.38 -10.23 -10.48
N GLN A 358 -48.33 -9.45 -9.96
CA GLN A 358 -48.39 -7.98 -10.16
C GLN A 358 -47.13 -7.26 -9.67
N HIS A 359 -46.42 -7.86 -8.70
CA HIS A 359 -45.19 -7.33 -8.12
C HIS A 359 -43.93 -8.06 -8.62
N GLY A 360 -44.06 -8.92 -9.64
CA GLY A 360 -42.95 -9.67 -10.21
C GLY A 360 -42.39 -10.76 -9.29
N LEU A 361 -43.13 -11.19 -8.28
CA LEU A 361 -42.74 -12.20 -7.30
C LEU A 361 -43.48 -13.52 -7.56
N ARG A 362 -42.92 -14.62 -7.06
CA ARG A 362 -43.56 -15.94 -7.02
C ARG A 362 -43.59 -16.49 -5.59
N ILE A 363 -44.66 -17.21 -5.28
CA ILE A 363 -44.78 -17.95 -4.01
C ILE A 363 -43.65 -18.98 -3.96
N GLY A 364 -42.94 -19.06 -2.84
CA GLY A 364 -41.86 -20.04 -2.65
C GLY A 364 -40.57 -19.77 -3.45
N GLN A 365 -40.39 -18.60 -4.07
CA GLN A 365 -39.17 -18.30 -4.83
C GLN A 365 -37.88 -18.24 -3.99
N ASN A 366 -37.99 -18.15 -2.66
CA ASN A 366 -36.86 -17.99 -1.74
C ASN A 366 -36.79 -19.10 -0.68
N LEU A 367 -37.13 -20.34 -1.08
CA LEU A 367 -37.14 -21.53 -0.22
C LEU A 367 -35.74 -22.10 0.10
N GLN A 368 -34.65 -21.59 -0.51
CA GLN A 368 -33.27 -22.00 -0.21
C GLN A 368 -32.35 -20.79 0.00
N PRO A 369 -31.36 -20.86 0.91
CA PRO A 369 -30.29 -19.85 0.96
C PRO A 369 -29.46 -19.89 -0.34
N PRO A 370 -28.91 -18.75 -0.80
CA PRO A 370 -28.20 -18.69 -2.07
C PRO A 370 -26.99 -19.63 -2.07
N LYS A 371 -26.95 -20.57 -3.02
CA LYS A 371 -25.72 -21.32 -3.32
C LYS A 371 -24.68 -20.36 -3.90
N PRO A 372 -23.39 -20.47 -3.55
CA PRO A 372 -22.34 -19.70 -4.20
C PRO A 372 -22.36 -19.97 -5.70
N LYS A 373 -22.39 -18.90 -6.51
CA LYS A 373 -22.40 -18.99 -7.97
C LYS A 373 -21.15 -19.74 -8.46
N GLU A 374 -21.36 -20.85 -9.16
CA GLU A 374 -20.31 -21.56 -9.88
C GLU A 374 -19.80 -20.69 -11.04
N SER A 375 -18.49 -20.75 -11.28
CA SER A 375 -17.79 -20.00 -12.33
C SER A 375 -18.22 -20.45 -13.73
N PRO A 376 -18.48 -19.55 -14.69
CA PRO A 376 -18.86 -19.89 -16.06
C PRO A 376 -17.77 -20.57 -16.92
N TRP A 377 -16.59 -20.88 -16.38
CA TRP A 377 -15.42 -21.30 -17.16
C TRP A 377 -14.98 -22.75 -16.94
N ALA A 378 -15.93 -23.66 -16.79
CA ALA A 378 -15.70 -25.09 -16.92
C ALA A 378 -16.52 -25.66 -18.09
N GLY A 379 -15.96 -25.62 -19.30
CA GLY A 379 -16.51 -26.29 -20.48
C GLY A 379 -15.38 -26.83 -21.38
N PRO A 380 -15.52 -28.01 -22.03
CA PRO A 380 -14.40 -28.76 -22.60
C PRO A 380 -13.94 -28.25 -23.96
N LEU A 381 -12.62 -28.27 -24.18
CA LEU A 381 -11.93 -28.08 -25.45
C LEU A 381 -12.47 -28.98 -26.56
N SER A 382 -13.15 -28.42 -27.56
CA SER A 382 -13.23 -29.05 -28.89
C SER A 382 -13.73 -28.06 -29.92
N PHE A 383 -12.83 -27.44 -30.70
CA PHE A 383 -13.05 -27.02 -32.10
C PHE A 383 -11.69 -26.70 -32.74
N LEU A 384 -10.97 -27.73 -33.22
CA LEU A 384 -9.88 -27.57 -34.18
C LEU A 384 -10.36 -28.07 -35.53
N THR A 385 -10.32 -27.19 -36.54
CA THR A 385 -9.72 -27.42 -37.87
C THR A 385 -10.14 -26.31 -38.82
N GLN A 386 -9.17 -25.64 -39.44
CA GLN A 386 -9.22 -24.87 -40.71
C GLN A 386 -7.77 -24.39 -41.05
N PRO A 387 -7.43 -24.06 -42.32
CA PRO A 387 -6.58 -24.90 -43.20
C PRO A 387 -5.24 -24.27 -43.63
N ASP A 388 -4.38 -25.09 -44.26
CA ASP A 388 -3.18 -24.79 -45.08
C ASP A 388 -2.43 -23.47 -44.81
N ILE A 389 -1.65 -23.48 -43.74
CA ILE A 389 -0.67 -22.44 -43.42
C ILE A 389 0.67 -22.87 -44.06
N SER A 390 1.36 -21.96 -44.77
CA SER A 390 2.67 -22.29 -45.35
C SER A 390 3.68 -22.66 -44.25
N PRO A 391 4.70 -23.50 -44.50
CA PRO A 391 5.65 -23.92 -43.46
C PRO A 391 6.37 -22.76 -42.75
N GLN A 392 6.54 -21.64 -43.46
CA GLN A 392 7.14 -20.41 -42.92
C GLN A 392 6.19 -19.64 -42.00
N GLU A 393 4.92 -19.52 -42.38
CA GLU A 393 3.89 -18.90 -41.53
C GLU A 393 3.58 -19.78 -40.31
N GLN A 394 3.62 -21.10 -40.46
CA GLN A 394 3.42 -22.02 -39.34
C GLN A 394 4.55 -21.92 -38.31
N ALA A 395 5.80 -21.76 -38.77
CA ALA A 395 6.94 -21.48 -37.91
C ALA A 395 6.79 -20.13 -37.19
N LEU A 396 6.28 -19.10 -37.87
CA LEU A 396 6.04 -17.78 -37.28
C LEU A 396 4.96 -17.81 -36.19
N LEU A 397 3.83 -18.46 -36.45
CA LEU A 397 2.71 -18.55 -35.50
C LEU A 397 3.01 -19.45 -34.30
N SER A 398 3.96 -20.39 -34.44
CA SER A 398 4.43 -21.25 -33.35
C SER A 398 5.44 -20.57 -32.42
N ARG A 399 5.88 -19.34 -32.74
CA ARG A 399 6.80 -18.59 -31.86
C ARG A 399 6.11 -18.18 -30.56
N PRO A 400 6.83 -18.21 -29.43
CA PRO A 400 6.25 -17.85 -28.15
C PRO A 400 6.04 -16.34 -28.05
N VAL A 401 4.97 -15.92 -27.38
CA VAL A 401 4.67 -14.48 -27.17
C VAL A 401 5.72 -13.78 -26.30
N SER A 402 6.54 -14.54 -25.56
CA SER A 402 7.69 -14.02 -24.81
C SER A 402 8.79 -13.44 -25.69
N ASP A 403 8.84 -13.81 -26.98
CA ASP A 403 9.80 -13.25 -27.94
C ASP A 403 9.43 -11.80 -28.33
N LEU A 404 8.18 -11.39 -28.10
CA LEU A 404 7.79 -10.00 -28.24
C LEU A 404 8.31 -9.23 -27.03
N ASN A 405 9.02 -8.13 -27.25
CA ASN A 405 9.55 -7.24 -26.21
C ASN A 405 8.43 -6.40 -25.57
N LEU A 406 7.39 -7.07 -25.07
CA LEU A 406 6.21 -6.46 -24.47
C LEU A 406 6.50 -5.97 -23.06
N SER A 407 5.83 -4.87 -22.70
CA SER A 407 5.75 -4.34 -21.35
C SER A 407 5.25 -5.39 -20.37
N VAL A 408 5.62 -5.20 -19.10
CA VAL A 408 5.22 -6.09 -18.00
C VAL A 408 3.70 -6.26 -17.93
N ARG A 409 2.94 -5.20 -18.25
CA ARG A 409 1.47 -5.21 -18.29
C ARG A 409 0.93 -6.07 -19.42
N ALA A 410 1.43 -5.89 -20.65
CA ALA A 410 1.02 -6.70 -21.79
C ALA A 410 1.40 -8.17 -21.62
N ARG A 411 2.59 -8.46 -21.07
CA ARG A 411 3.04 -9.82 -20.76
C ARG A 411 2.20 -10.52 -19.69
N LYS A 412 1.85 -9.81 -18.61
CA LYS A 412 0.93 -10.33 -17.56
C LYS A 412 -0.47 -10.61 -18.14
N CYS A 413 -0.94 -9.84 -19.13
CA CYS A 413 -2.20 -10.11 -19.82
C CYS A 413 -2.14 -11.42 -20.65
N MET A 414 -1.07 -11.62 -21.43
CA MET A 414 -0.87 -12.86 -22.19
C MET A 414 -0.86 -14.08 -21.28
N ALA A 415 -0.17 -14.01 -20.15
CA ALA A 415 -0.14 -15.07 -19.15
C ALA A 415 -1.54 -15.36 -18.56
N ARG A 416 -2.34 -14.32 -18.26
CA ARG A 416 -3.70 -14.45 -17.71
C ARG A 416 -4.68 -15.08 -18.70
N LEU A 417 -4.56 -14.73 -19.97
CA LEU A 417 -5.38 -15.30 -21.04
C LEU A 417 -4.86 -16.66 -21.51
N SER A 418 -3.80 -17.17 -20.88
CA SER A 418 -3.10 -18.40 -21.27
C SER A 418 -2.67 -18.39 -22.74
N ILE A 419 -2.31 -17.21 -23.26
CA ILE A 419 -1.78 -17.02 -24.61
C ILE A 419 -0.27 -17.20 -24.54
N THR A 420 0.21 -18.28 -25.15
CA THR A 420 1.60 -18.71 -25.13
C THR A 420 2.29 -18.54 -26.48
N THR A 421 1.53 -18.58 -27.58
CA THR A 421 2.06 -18.47 -28.95
C THR A 421 1.50 -17.27 -29.72
N LEU A 422 2.24 -16.81 -30.74
CA LEU A 422 1.77 -15.75 -31.64
C LEU A 422 0.48 -16.15 -32.36
N GLY A 423 0.31 -17.43 -32.68
CA GLY A 423 -0.91 -17.99 -33.27
C GLY A 423 -2.15 -17.82 -32.41
N GLU A 424 -2.03 -18.02 -31.09
CA GLU A 424 -3.13 -17.79 -30.14
C GLU A 424 -3.45 -16.30 -29.98
N LEU A 425 -2.43 -15.44 -30.10
CA LEU A 425 -2.57 -13.99 -29.97
C LEU A 425 -3.32 -13.37 -31.16
N VAL A 426 -2.97 -13.72 -32.40
CA VAL A 426 -3.65 -13.18 -33.59
C VAL A 426 -5.10 -13.64 -33.75
N GLN A 427 -5.52 -14.67 -33.00
CA GLN A 427 -6.91 -15.11 -32.96
C GLN A 427 -7.80 -14.25 -32.03
N LYS A 428 -7.20 -13.39 -31.19
CA LYS A 428 -7.93 -12.52 -30.27
C LYS A 428 -8.34 -11.21 -30.93
N THR A 429 -9.50 -10.70 -30.52
CA THR A 429 -9.95 -9.37 -30.94
C THR A 429 -9.45 -8.28 -29.98
N PRO A 430 -9.34 -7.02 -30.43
CA PRO A 430 -9.01 -5.89 -29.56
C PRO A 430 -9.94 -5.77 -28.35
N ASP A 431 -11.24 -5.99 -28.56
CA ASP A 431 -12.26 -5.94 -27.50
C ASP A 431 -12.09 -7.07 -26.48
N GLU A 432 -11.71 -8.28 -26.92
CA GLU A 432 -11.39 -9.40 -26.02
C GLU A 432 -10.17 -9.11 -25.14
N LEU A 433 -9.15 -8.45 -25.70
CA LEU A 433 -7.98 -8.04 -24.93
C LEU A 433 -8.32 -6.91 -23.97
N LEU A 434 -9.11 -5.91 -24.39
CA LEU A 434 -9.58 -4.79 -23.56
C LEU A 434 -10.55 -5.21 -22.46
N ALA A 435 -11.31 -6.31 -22.65
CA ALA A 435 -12.16 -6.89 -21.62
C ALA A 435 -11.35 -7.56 -20.48
N THR A 436 -10.03 -7.71 -20.65
CA THR A 436 -9.16 -8.34 -19.65
C THR A 436 -8.82 -7.36 -18.54
N LYS A 437 -9.02 -7.78 -17.29
CA LYS A 437 -8.78 -6.95 -16.10
C LYS A 437 -7.35 -6.39 -16.07
N ASN A 438 -7.24 -5.06 -15.90
CA ASN A 438 -6.00 -4.27 -15.88
C ASN A 438 -5.24 -4.23 -17.23
N PHE A 439 -5.90 -4.52 -18.34
CA PHE A 439 -5.39 -4.27 -19.69
C PHE A 439 -5.99 -2.98 -20.26
N GLY A 440 -5.15 -2.12 -20.86
CA GLY A 440 -5.57 -0.80 -21.34
C GLY A 440 -5.13 -0.53 -22.77
N VAL A 441 -5.69 0.53 -23.36
CA VAL A 441 -5.48 0.91 -24.77
C VAL A 441 -4.00 1.09 -25.12
N THR A 442 -3.17 1.54 -24.18
CA THR A 442 -1.71 1.66 -24.37
C THR A 442 -1.03 0.32 -24.59
N SER A 443 -1.40 -0.71 -23.83
CA SER A 443 -0.88 -2.08 -23.99
C SER A 443 -1.45 -2.75 -25.23
N LEU A 444 -2.68 -2.42 -25.63
CA LEU A 444 -3.24 -2.86 -26.89
C LEU A 444 -2.46 -2.30 -28.09
N ASN A 445 -2.15 -1.00 -28.08
CA ASN A 445 -1.39 -0.36 -29.15
C ASN A 445 0.06 -0.87 -29.22
N GLU A 446 0.65 -1.20 -28.08
CA GLU A 446 1.96 -1.85 -28.01
C GLU A 446 1.94 -3.24 -28.68
N ILE A 447 0.93 -4.06 -28.38
CA ILE A 447 0.75 -5.37 -29.03
C ILE A 447 0.54 -5.21 -30.54
N ARG A 448 -0.28 -4.24 -30.97
CA ARG A 448 -0.48 -3.94 -32.39
C ARG A 448 0.82 -3.57 -33.10
N GLN A 449 1.64 -2.73 -32.49
CA GLN A 449 2.92 -2.32 -33.06
C GLN A 449 3.87 -3.52 -33.22
N GLN A 450 3.99 -4.35 -32.19
CA GLN A 450 4.87 -5.53 -32.21
C GLN A 450 4.38 -6.61 -33.19
N LEU A 451 3.07 -6.79 -33.35
CA LEU A 451 2.51 -7.68 -34.37
C LEU A 451 2.73 -7.13 -35.79
N ALA A 452 2.60 -5.81 -35.98
CA ALA A 452 2.80 -5.17 -37.28
C ALA A 452 4.25 -5.28 -37.78
N GLU A 453 5.23 -5.23 -36.89
CA GLU A 453 6.65 -5.47 -37.21
C GLU A 453 6.91 -6.89 -37.75
N LEU A 454 6.04 -7.85 -37.39
CA LEU A 454 6.08 -9.23 -37.87
C LEU A 454 5.12 -9.50 -39.04
N GLY A 455 4.45 -8.45 -39.57
CA GLY A 455 3.45 -8.58 -40.63
C GLY A 455 2.13 -9.23 -40.19
N LEU A 456 1.87 -9.31 -38.88
CA LEU A 456 0.70 -9.93 -38.28
C LEU A 456 -0.28 -8.87 -37.75
N LYS A 457 -1.55 -9.26 -37.59
CA LYS A 457 -2.61 -8.41 -37.02
C LYS A 457 -3.51 -9.22 -36.08
N LEU A 458 -4.16 -8.53 -35.14
CA LEU A 458 -5.20 -9.12 -34.31
C LEU A 458 -6.44 -9.44 -35.16
N ARG A 459 -7.31 -10.32 -34.65
CA ARG A 459 -8.55 -10.67 -35.34
C ARG A 459 -9.47 -9.46 -35.35
N ASN A 460 -10.01 -9.12 -36.52
CA ASN A 460 -10.88 -7.96 -36.75
C ASN A 460 -10.18 -6.58 -36.58
N ASP A 461 -8.88 -6.51 -36.86
CA ASP A 461 -8.04 -5.31 -36.71
C ASP A 461 -7.51 -4.73 -38.05
#